data_AF-A0A0F7KFQ1-F1
#
_entry.id   AF-A0A0F7KFQ1-F1
#
_cell.length_a   1.000
_cell.length_b   1.000
_cell.length_c   1.000
_cell.angle_alpha   90.00
_cell.angle_beta   90.00
_cell.angle_gamma   90.00
#
_symmetry.space_group_name_H-M   'P 1'
#
loop_
_entity.id
_entity.type
_entity.pdbx_description
1 polymer ?
#
loop_
_entity_poly.entity_id
_entity_poly.type
_entity_poly.pdbx_seq_one_letter_code
_entity_poly.pdbx_strand_id
1 'polypeptide(L)'
;MAIQVLDPDPEYVLNHCTKYLARDNTDPRHNFGQFGSDDTRARIAESWRFPLIDTYSDGTSSKSNYAVNQVTFVYQNRDVVSPVSIGVIGTFATLYEPIPLRPIQFLGENTGYFALTVIVPKAEVHLYKYLVNNQYIIDPINPQRITLDNNKTWSRFFTQFCTQPLSFEDWEYAILQRLVAHILPFRTREGQNFIDRYYNILDKQDKAALFPSAYRLDESVGAANYIDCILAREENHHLIDYKICISEINQVLRQRNPFIDPQDISVEMYAQLYDEMAANTVPGWDYSRYSRPRYFWELLRRHTFTGAFSHPKYGGNIGAAGWAYLAERYLDTATRTTLFNWQRAIESPLGINKDYHG
;
A
#
# COMPACT_ATOMS: atom_id res chain seq x y z
N MET A 1 14.34 -16.10 -14.63
CA MET A 1 13.19 -17.01 -14.43
C MET A 1 12.15 -16.63 -15.47
N ALA A 2 11.53 -17.60 -16.15
CA ALA A 2 10.48 -17.29 -17.12
C ALA A 2 9.22 -16.85 -16.36
N ILE A 3 8.71 -15.66 -16.68
CA ILE A 3 7.50 -15.11 -16.08
C ILE A 3 6.27 -15.69 -16.76
N GLN A 4 5.24 -16.03 -16.00
CA GLN A 4 3.98 -16.47 -16.58
C GLN A 4 3.21 -15.25 -17.09
N VAL A 5 2.92 -15.26 -18.39
CA VAL A 5 2.11 -14.25 -19.07
C VAL A 5 0.68 -14.78 -19.21
N LEU A 6 -0.30 -13.95 -18.90
CA LEU A 6 -1.72 -14.22 -19.13
C LEU A 6 -2.25 -13.33 -20.25
N ASP A 7 -3.25 -13.81 -20.97
CA ASP A 7 -3.99 -12.99 -21.91
C ASP A 7 -4.84 -11.98 -21.12
N PRO A 8 -4.69 -10.67 -21.36
CA PRO A 8 -5.47 -9.67 -20.66
C PRO A 8 -6.93 -9.74 -21.13
N ASP A 9 -7.86 -9.84 -20.19
CA ASP A 9 -9.29 -9.70 -20.48
C ASP A 9 -9.59 -8.25 -20.92
N PRO A 10 -10.03 -8.03 -22.19
CA PRO A 10 -10.35 -6.70 -22.68
C PRO A 10 -11.38 -5.96 -21.83
N GLU A 11 -12.42 -6.66 -21.34
CA GLU A 11 -13.47 -6.04 -20.55
C GLU A 11 -12.94 -5.59 -19.18
N TYR A 12 -12.15 -6.44 -18.51
CA TYR A 12 -11.46 -6.08 -17.27
C TYR A 12 -10.57 -4.83 -17.44
N VAL A 13 -9.75 -4.79 -18.49
CA VAL A 13 -8.85 -3.66 -18.76
C VAL A 13 -9.66 -2.40 -19.05
N LEU A 14 -10.67 -2.49 -19.93
CA LEU A 14 -11.48 -1.33 -20.33
C LEU A 14 -12.34 -0.80 -19.19
N ASN A 15 -12.85 -1.63 -18.29
CA ASN A 15 -13.60 -1.18 -17.12
C ASN A 15 -12.73 -0.29 -16.21
N HIS A 16 -11.46 -0.65 -16.03
CA HIS A 16 -10.51 0.19 -15.29
C HIS A 16 -10.12 1.44 -16.10
N CYS A 17 -9.79 1.29 -17.39
CA CYS A 17 -9.32 2.40 -18.20
C CYS A 17 -10.41 3.44 -18.51
N THR A 18 -11.65 3.03 -18.70
CA THR A 18 -12.75 3.95 -19.02
C THR A 18 -13.06 4.87 -17.84
N LYS A 19 -13.00 4.34 -16.63
CA LYS A 19 -13.23 5.12 -15.41
C LYS A 19 -12.13 6.16 -15.17
N TYR A 20 -10.88 5.78 -15.43
CA TYR A 20 -9.70 6.53 -15.00
C TYR A 20 -8.95 7.28 -16.13
N LEU A 21 -8.88 6.72 -17.33
CA LEU A 21 -8.00 7.16 -18.43
C LEU A 21 -8.73 7.63 -19.70
N ALA A 22 -10.01 7.28 -19.91
CA ALA A 22 -10.78 7.66 -21.10
C ALA A 22 -11.36 9.08 -21.06
N ARG A 23 -10.80 9.97 -20.22
CA ARG A 23 -11.32 11.33 -20.07
C ARG A 23 -10.59 12.27 -21.01
N ASP A 24 -11.34 12.92 -21.89
CA ASP A 24 -10.83 13.99 -22.76
C ASP A 24 -10.58 15.31 -22.01
N ASN A 25 -11.12 15.43 -20.80
CA ASN A 25 -10.92 16.60 -19.96
C ASN A 25 -9.44 16.70 -19.52
N THR A 26 -8.83 17.86 -19.80
CA THR A 26 -7.42 18.14 -19.50
C THR A 26 -7.19 18.97 -18.24
N ASP A 27 -8.25 19.29 -17.48
CA ASP A 27 -8.16 20.03 -16.24
C ASP A 27 -7.42 19.21 -15.15
N PRO A 28 -6.53 19.82 -14.35
CA PRO A 28 -5.78 19.14 -13.31
C PRO A 28 -6.62 18.89 -12.03
N ARG A 29 -7.82 18.31 -12.17
CA ARG A 29 -8.82 18.16 -11.09
C ARG A 29 -8.40 17.20 -9.97
N HIS A 30 -7.37 16.39 -10.20
CA HIS A 30 -6.87 15.40 -9.25
C HIS A 30 -5.48 15.78 -8.69
N ASN A 31 -5.10 17.05 -8.82
CA ASN A 31 -3.94 17.60 -8.13
C ASN A 31 -4.35 18.24 -6.79
N PHE A 32 -3.97 17.59 -5.70
CA PHE A 32 -4.14 18.03 -4.32
C PHE A 32 -2.83 18.59 -3.74
N GLY A 33 -1.87 18.96 -4.61
CA GLY A 33 -0.54 19.46 -4.24
C GLY A 33 0.60 18.46 -4.49
N GLN A 34 0.28 17.23 -4.90
CA GLN A 34 1.25 16.16 -5.14
C GLN A 34 1.89 16.16 -6.53
N PHE A 35 1.38 16.95 -7.47
CA PHE A 35 1.88 17.02 -8.84
C PHE A 35 2.24 18.44 -9.28
N GLY A 36 3.17 18.56 -10.24
CA GLY A 36 3.47 19.83 -10.91
C GLY A 36 2.34 20.30 -11.83
N SER A 37 2.41 21.56 -12.29
CA SER A 37 1.39 22.21 -13.13
C SER A 37 1.06 21.46 -14.42
N ASP A 38 2.06 20.81 -15.03
CA ASP A 38 1.95 20.17 -16.34
C ASP A 38 1.94 18.63 -16.28
N ASP A 39 1.80 18.08 -15.07
CA ASP A 39 1.80 16.64 -14.88
C ASP A 39 0.50 16.01 -15.40
N THR A 40 0.60 15.08 -16.34
CA THR A 40 -0.56 14.38 -16.90
C THR A 40 -1.37 13.62 -15.84
N ARG A 41 -0.72 13.20 -14.74
CA ARG A 41 -1.34 12.47 -13.64
C ARG A 41 -2.32 13.34 -12.85
N ALA A 42 -2.15 14.67 -12.89
CA ALA A 42 -3.09 15.61 -12.29
C ALA A 42 -4.51 15.54 -12.90
N ARG A 43 -4.63 14.98 -14.11
CA ARG A 43 -5.90 14.83 -14.86
C ARG A 43 -6.56 13.47 -14.63
N ILE A 44 -5.82 12.53 -14.06
CA ILE A 44 -6.22 11.13 -13.91
C ILE A 44 -6.72 10.89 -12.49
N ALA A 45 -7.98 10.45 -12.38
CA ALA A 45 -8.51 10.02 -11.10
C ALA A 45 -7.79 8.75 -10.65
N GLU A 46 -7.32 8.70 -9.40
CA GLU A 46 -6.76 7.49 -8.79
C GLU A 46 -5.63 6.84 -9.63
N SER A 47 -4.74 7.67 -10.20
CA SER A 47 -3.62 7.21 -11.05
C SER A 47 -2.69 6.19 -10.38
N TRP A 48 -2.67 6.18 -9.04
CA TRP A 48 -1.97 5.21 -8.20
C TRP A 48 -2.44 3.75 -8.37
N ARG A 49 -3.59 3.52 -9.01
CA ARG A 49 -4.08 2.17 -9.32
C ARG A 49 -3.27 1.43 -10.36
N PHE A 50 -2.49 2.14 -11.18
CA PHE A 50 -1.73 1.55 -12.27
C PHE A 50 -0.26 1.32 -11.84
N PRO A 51 0.34 0.15 -12.17
CA PRO A 51 -0.28 -0.99 -12.84
C PRO A 51 -1.34 -1.66 -11.95
N LEU A 52 -2.34 -2.29 -12.56
CA LEU A 52 -3.41 -2.95 -11.81
C LEU A 52 -2.82 -4.15 -11.09
N ILE A 53 -3.01 -4.23 -9.78
CA ILE A 53 -2.52 -5.32 -8.94
C ILE A 53 -3.71 -5.97 -8.28
N ASP A 54 -3.91 -7.26 -8.56
CA ASP A 54 -5.05 -8.02 -8.08
C ASP A 54 -4.63 -9.41 -7.60
N THR A 55 -5.50 -10.07 -6.85
CA THR A 55 -5.29 -11.46 -6.47
C THR A 55 -5.39 -12.34 -7.71
N TYR A 56 -4.53 -13.35 -7.79
CA TYR A 56 -4.63 -14.36 -8.83
C TYR A 56 -5.50 -15.54 -8.36
N SER A 57 -6.31 -16.09 -9.26
CA SER A 57 -6.99 -17.36 -9.09
C SER A 57 -7.14 -18.06 -10.43
N ASP A 58 -6.71 -19.30 -10.52
CA ASP A 58 -6.95 -20.20 -11.66
C ASP A 58 -8.20 -21.08 -11.48
N GLY A 59 -8.94 -20.89 -10.37
CA GLY A 59 -10.10 -21.69 -10.00
C GLY A 59 -9.79 -23.12 -9.52
N THR A 60 -8.53 -23.55 -9.47
CA THR A 60 -8.15 -24.93 -9.12
C THR A 60 -7.62 -25.06 -7.68
N SER A 61 -6.79 -24.12 -7.21
CA SER A 61 -6.18 -24.19 -5.88
C SER A 61 -5.97 -22.81 -5.24
N SER A 62 -6.82 -22.47 -4.26
CA SER A 62 -6.72 -21.22 -3.51
C SER A 62 -5.37 -21.07 -2.79
N LYS A 63 -4.81 -22.16 -2.26
CA LYS A 63 -3.58 -22.13 -1.47
C LYS A 63 -2.34 -21.82 -2.30
N SER A 64 -2.22 -22.41 -3.50
CA SER A 64 -1.09 -22.11 -4.40
C SER A 64 -1.19 -20.70 -4.98
N ASN A 65 -2.40 -20.27 -5.32
CA ASN A 65 -2.63 -18.97 -5.93
C ASN A 65 -2.50 -17.82 -4.93
N TYR A 66 -2.71 -18.12 -3.64
CA TYR A 66 -2.59 -17.12 -2.58
C TYR A 66 -1.20 -16.48 -2.50
N ALA A 67 -0.13 -17.13 -2.97
CA ALA A 67 1.24 -16.62 -2.91
C ALA A 67 1.57 -15.59 -4.00
N VAL A 68 0.69 -15.40 -4.99
CA VAL A 68 0.96 -14.59 -6.18
C VAL A 68 -0.14 -13.56 -6.45
N ASN A 69 0.22 -12.51 -7.18
CA ASN A 69 -0.68 -11.52 -7.74
C ASN A 69 -0.70 -11.60 -9.27
N GLN A 70 -1.83 -11.18 -9.85
CA GLN A 70 -1.84 -10.78 -11.24
C GLN A 70 -1.54 -9.27 -11.32
N VAL A 71 -0.61 -8.90 -12.20
CA VAL A 71 -0.21 -7.52 -12.44
C VAL A 71 -0.49 -7.18 -13.89
N THR A 72 -1.40 -6.23 -14.13
CA THR A 72 -1.76 -5.78 -15.47
C THR A 72 -1.16 -4.41 -15.75
N PHE A 73 -0.20 -4.39 -16.66
CA PHE A 73 0.37 -3.18 -17.22
C PHE A 73 -0.53 -2.66 -18.33
N VAL A 74 -0.74 -1.34 -18.37
CA VAL A 74 -1.56 -0.69 -19.38
C VAL A 74 -0.85 0.53 -19.91
N TYR A 75 -0.80 0.64 -21.23
CA TYR A 75 -0.31 1.83 -21.92
C TYR A 75 -1.39 2.37 -22.85
N GLN A 76 -1.67 3.67 -22.75
CA GLN A 76 -2.58 4.36 -23.68
C GLN A 76 -1.75 5.01 -24.79
N ASN A 77 -1.88 4.50 -26.01
CA ASN A 77 -1.36 5.19 -27.18
C ASN A 77 -2.38 6.22 -27.65
N ARG A 78 -2.08 7.51 -27.45
CA ARG A 78 -2.93 8.62 -27.91
C ARG A 78 -2.68 8.97 -29.38
N ASP A 79 -1.56 8.54 -29.95
CA ASP A 79 -1.18 8.83 -31.32
C ASP A 79 -1.66 7.70 -32.23
N VAL A 80 -2.80 7.93 -32.90
CA VAL A 80 -3.51 6.95 -33.75
C VAL A 80 -2.71 6.54 -35.02
N VAL A 81 -1.62 7.24 -35.34
CA VAL A 81 -1.09 7.33 -36.72
C VAL A 81 0.14 6.45 -36.99
N SER A 82 0.64 5.64 -36.05
CA SER A 82 1.82 4.79 -36.34
C SER A 82 1.73 3.39 -35.75
N PRO A 83 2.30 2.37 -36.43
CA PRO A 83 2.53 1.09 -35.78
C PRO A 83 3.45 1.33 -34.59
N VAL A 84 2.93 1.15 -33.38
CA VAL A 84 3.69 1.31 -32.15
C VAL A 84 4.00 -0.08 -31.59
N SER A 85 5.29 -0.37 -31.42
CA SER A 85 5.71 -1.51 -30.63
C SER A 85 5.80 -1.07 -29.18
N ILE A 86 5.02 -1.72 -28.31
CA ILE A 86 4.97 -1.42 -26.89
C ILE A 86 5.33 -2.69 -26.13
N GLY A 87 6.36 -2.60 -25.31
CA GLY A 87 6.74 -3.65 -24.37
C GLY A 87 6.93 -3.09 -22.96
N VAL A 88 7.07 -3.98 -21.99
CA VAL A 88 7.46 -3.63 -20.63
C VAL A 88 8.70 -4.43 -20.23
N ILE A 89 9.56 -3.79 -19.46
CA ILE A 89 10.73 -4.39 -18.86
C ILE A 89 10.76 -4.05 -17.38
N GLY A 90 11.18 -4.98 -16.54
CA GLY A 90 11.22 -4.74 -15.11
C GLY A 90 11.79 -5.88 -14.29
N THR A 91 12.00 -5.63 -13.00
CA THR A 91 12.62 -6.59 -12.07
C THR A 91 11.71 -7.78 -11.74
N PHE A 92 10.45 -7.75 -12.16
CA PHE A 92 9.54 -8.89 -12.10
C PHE A 92 9.84 -9.96 -13.18
N ALA A 93 10.73 -9.66 -14.14
CA ALA A 93 11.15 -10.56 -15.22
C ALA A 93 12.64 -10.33 -15.56
N THR A 94 13.09 -10.82 -16.71
CA THR A 94 14.46 -10.58 -17.23
C THR A 94 14.63 -9.17 -17.79
N LEU A 95 15.59 -8.42 -17.25
CA LEU A 95 15.85 -7.00 -17.57
C LEU A 95 16.45 -6.72 -18.96
N TYR A 96 16.66 -7.73 -19.80
CA TYR A 96 17.18 -7.54 -21.17
C TYR A 96 16.17 -7.93 -22.25
N GLU A 97 15.03 -8.52 -21.87
CA GLU A 97 14.03 -9.02 -22.80
C GLU A 97 12.68 -8.35 -22.50
N PRO A 98 12.26 -7.36 -23.32
CA PRO A 98 10.97 -6.71 -23.16
C PRO A 98 9.83 -7.67 -23.46
N ILE A 99 8.79 -7.66 -22.62
CA ILE A 99 7.57 -8.44 -22.85
C ILE A 99 6.57 -7.57 -23.60
N PRO A 100 6.10 -7.97 -24.79
CA PRO A 100 5.21 -7.14 -25.60
C PRO A 100 3.83 -7.00 -24.95
N LEU A 101 3.29 -5.78 -24.95
CA LEU A 101 1.90 -5.51 -24.64
C LEU A 101 1.06 -5.75 -25.91
N ARG A 102 -0.16 -6.26 -25.73
CA ARG A 102 -1.09 -6.53 -26.83
C ARG A 102 -2.15 -5.44 -26.94
N PRO A 103 -2.60 -5.09 -28.16
CA PRO A 103 -3.69 -4.13 -28.33
C PRO A 103 -4.98 -4.67 -27.71
N ILE A 104 -5.67 -3.81 -26.98
CA ILE A 104 -6.98 -4.10 -26.42
C ILE A 104 -8.06 -3.65 -27.41
N GLN A 105 -8.94 -4.59 -27.76
CA GLN A 105 -10.02 -4.36 -28.68
C GLN A 105 -11.37 -4.38 -27.96
N PHE A 106 -12.31 -3.58 -28.44
CA PHE A 106 -13.70 -3.61 -28.02
C PHE A 106 -14.57 -3.81 -29.25
N LEU A 107 -15.36 -4.89 -29.28
CA LEU A 107 -16.18 -5.25 -30.46
C LEU A 107 -15.39 -5.31 -31.79
N GLY A 108 -14.11 -5.69 -31.73
CA GLY A 108 -13.21 -5.77 -32.89
C GLY A 108 -12.53 -4.45 -33.28
N GLU A 109 -12.83 -3.34 -32.60
CA GLU A 109 -12.20 -2.03 -32.84
C GLU A 109 -11.04 -1.77 -31.88
N ASN A 110 -10.00 -1.09 -32.38
CA ASN A 110 -8.85 -0.71 -31.57
C ASN A 110 -9.23 0.42 -30.60
N THR A 111 -8.95 0.21 -29.31
CA THR A 111 -9.27 1.19 -28.26
C THR A 111 -8.14 2.17 -27.97
N GLY A 112 -6.97 1.97 -28.60
CA GLY A 112 -5.74 2.71 -28.29
C GLY A 112 -5.03 2.25 -27.02
N TYR A 113 -5.64 1.36 -26.22
CA TYR A 113 -4.98 0.73 -25.08
C TYR A 113 -4.19 -0.50 -25.51
N PHE A 114 -3.05 -0.68 -24.87
CA PHE A 114 -2.23 -1.88 -24.92
C PHE A 114 -2.08 -2.41 -23.51
N ALA A 115 -2.15 -3.73 -23.32
CA ALA A 115 -1.99 -4.32 -22.00
C ALA A 115 -1.21 -5.63 -22.01
N LEU A 116 -0.67 -5.96 -20.84
CA LEU A 116 -0.03 -7.22 -20.54
C LEU A 116 -0.37 -7.59 -19.09
N THR A 117 -0.79 -8.83 -18.87
CA THR A 117 -0.97 -9.38 -17.52
C THR A 117 0.12 -10.42 -17.25
N VAL A 118 0.78 -10.31 -16.08
CA VAL A 118 1.80 -11.25 -15.62
C VAL A 118 1.51 -11.71 -14.19
N ILE A 119 1.97 -12.91 -13.85
CA ILE A 119 1.89 -13.44 -12.47
C ILE A 119 3.18 -13.14 -11.73
N VAL A 120 3.07 -12.44 -10.60
CA VAL A 120 4.20 -11.95 -9.80
C VAL A 120 4.03 -12.41 -8.35
N PRO A 121 5.10 -12.79 -7.63
CA PRO A 121 5.00 -13.10 -6.20
C PRO A 121 4.45 -11.93 -5.37
N LYS A 122 3.73 -12.25 -4.29
CA LYS A 122 3.30 -11.27 -3.29
C LYS A 122 4.46 -10.78 -2.43
N ALA A 123 4.24 -9.67 -1.73
CA ALA A 123 5.18 -9.05 -0.80
C ALA A 123 6.51 -8.60 -1.44
N GLU A 124 6.49 -8.28 -2.73
CA GLU A 124 7.65 -7.84 -3.50
C GLU A 124 7.46 -6.40 -4.03
N VAL A 125 8.59 -5.74 -4.24
CA VAL A 125 8.67 -4.41 -4.85
C VAL A 125 9.43 -4.53 -6.16
N HIS A 126 8.85 -3.98 -7.23
CA HIS A 126 9.42 -4.09 -8.56
C HIS A 126 9.57 -2.75 -9.25
N LEU A 127 10.61 -2.66 -10.07
CA LEU A 127 10.87 -1.52 -10.95
C LEU A 127 10.48 -1.90 -12.38
N TYR A 128 9.95 -0.94 -13.14
CA TYR A 128 9.65 -1.15 -14.55
C TYR A 128 9.72 0.12 -15.39
N LYS A 129 9.81 -0.08 -16.70
CA LYS A 129 9.69 0.92 -17.76
C LYS A 129 8.93 0.34 -18.93
N TYR A 130 8.25 1.18 -19.68
CA TYR A 130 7.77 0.81 -21.00
C TYR A 130 8.90 0.98 -22.02
N LEU A 131 8.90 0.12 -23.03
CA LEU A 131 9.69 0.24 -24.24
C LEU A 131 8.73 0.58 -25.38
N VAL A 132 8.71 1.84 -25.80
CA VAL A 132 7.84 2.32 -26.89
C VAL A 132 8.73 2.68 -28.07
N ASN A 133 8.59 1.96 -29.19
CA ASN A 133 9.42 2.15 -30.38
C ASN A 133 10.93 2.21 -30.06
N ASN A 134 11.40 1.24 -29.26
CA ASN A 134 12.78 1.11 -28.75
C ASN A 134 13.25 2.24 -27.81
N GLN A 135 12.35 3.09 -27.33
CA GLN A 135 12.67 4.11 -26.33
C GLN A 135 12.12 3.71 -24.96
N TYR A 136 13.00 3.70 -23.96
CA TYR A 136 12.60 3.46 -22.58
C TYR A 136 11.93 4.70 -22.01
N ILE A 137 10.68 4.55 -21.61
CA ILE A 137 9.90 5.61 -20.97
C ILE A 137 9.40 5.15 -19.61
N ILE A 138 9.31 6.10 -18.69
CA ILE A 138 8.66 5.91 -17.40
C ILE A 138 7.15 5.83 -17.65
N ASP A 139 6.45 5.02 -16.86
CA ASP A 139 4.99 5.00 -16.90
C ASP A 139 4.43 6.43 -16.70
N PRO A 140 3.69 6.97 -17.69
CA PRO A 140 3.18 8.33 -17.65
C PRO A 140 2.02 8.49 -16.65
N ILE A 141 1.42 7.40 -16.19
CA ILE A 141 0.25 7.37 -15.31
C ILE A 141 0.67 7.08 -13.87
N ASN A 142 1.56 6.10 -13.67
CA ASN A 142 1.92 5.67 -12.32
C ASN A 142 2.63 6.79 -11.53
N PRO A 143 2.07 7.25 -10.39
CA PRO A 143 2.72 8.22 -9.52
C PRO A 143 3.97 7.66 -8.82
N GLN A 144 4.00 6.35 -8.58
CA GLN A 144 5.06 5.66 -7.85
C GLN A 144 6.32 5.57 -8.69
N ARG A 145 7.33 6.35 -8.29
CA ARG A 145 8.62 6.42 -8.97
C ARG A 145 9.74 6.37 -7.95
N ILE A 146 10.89 5.87 -8.37
CA ILE A 146 12.12 5.88 -7.59
C ILE A 146 13.28 6.30 -8.49
N THR A 147 14.15 7.15 -7.96
CA THR A 147 15.42 7.49 -8.59
C THR A 147 16.51 6.72 -7.86
N LEU A 148 17.21 5.86 -8.59
CA LEU A 148 18.30 5.05 -8.04
C LEU A 148 19.60 5.87 -7.97
N ASP A 149 20.62 5.36 -7.28
CA ASP A 149 21.94 6.02 -7.10
C ASP A 149 22.64 6.38 -8.42
N ASN A 150 22.27 5.70 -9.51
CA ASN A 150 22.75 6.01 -10.87
C ASN A 150 21.98 7.17 -11.54
N ASN A 151 21.18 7.92 -10.79
CA ASN A 151 20.30 8.99 -11.23
C ASN A 151 19.26 8.58 -12.29
N LYS A 152 18.98 7.28 -12.44
CA LYS A 152 17.92 6.80 -13.34
C LYS A 152 16.63 6.65 -12.56
N THR A 153 15.59 7.36 -13.02
CA THR A 153 14.24 7.19 -12.52
C THR A 153 13.57 5.99 -13.18
N TRP A 154 12.84 5.22 -12.37
CA TRP A 154 12.01 4.08 -12.76
C TRP A 154 10.60 4.26 -12.22
N SER A 155 9.61 3.70 -12.92
CA SER A 155 8.33 3.43 -12.30
C SER A 155 8.48 2.27 -11.33
N ARG A 156 7.75 2.31 -10.23
CA ARG A 156 7.75 1.27 -9.21
C ARG A 156 6.34 0.78 -8.95
N PHE A 157 6.19 -0.48 -8.59
CA PHE A 157 4.98 -0.99 -7.97
C PHE A 157 5.36 -1.97 -6.86
N PHE A 158 4.41 -2.25 -5.98
CA PHE A 158 4.57 -3.27 -4.96
C PHE A 158 3.32 -4.17 -4.94
N THR A 159 3.54 -5.45 -4.74
CA THR A 159 2.47 -6.44 -4.71
C THR A 159 1.73 -6.41 -3.37
N GLN A 160 0.57 -7.07 -3.29
CA GLN A 160 -0.17 -7.17 -2.04
C GLN A 160 0.71 -7.84 -0.96
N PHE A 161 0.43 -7.57 0.31
CA PHE A 161 1.25 -7.99 1.45
C PHE A 161 2.67 -7.42 1.46
N CYS A 162 2.96 -6.34 0.74
CA CYS A 162 4.23 -5.63 0.87
C CYS A 162 4.48 -5.28 2.35
N THR A 163 5.58 -5.80 2.91
CA THR A 163 6.03 -5.57 4.30
C THR A 163 7.31 -4.74 4.37
N GLN A 164 7.77 -4.24 3.22
CA GLN A 164 8.97 -3.44 3.09
C GLN A 164 8.60 -1.94 3.22
N PRO A 165 9.37 -1.15 3.99
CA PRO A 165 9.29 0.30 3.94
C PRO A 165 9.56 0.82 2.51
N LEU A 166 8.79 1.82 2.10
CA LEU A 166 8.69 2.28 0.73
C LEU A 166 9.07 3.75 0.55
N SER A 167 8.69 4.61 1.51
CA SER A 167 8.78 6.08 1.37
C SER A 167 9.55 6.74 2.51
N PHE A 168 9.55 6.14 3.69
CA PHE A 168 10.23 6.69 4.87
C PHE A 168 11.70 6.27 4.97
N GLU A 169 12.52 7.18 5.47
CA GLU A 169 13.87 6.87 5.95
C GLU A 169 13.79 6.13 7.29
N ASP A 170 14.85 5.41 7.66
CA ASP A 170 14.88 4.57 8.86
C ASP A 170 14.48 5.33 10.14
N TRP A 171 14.99 6.56 10.30
CA TRP A 171 14.68 7.39 11.48
C TRP A 171 13.23 7.90 11.49
N GLU A 172 12.66 8.19 10.32
CA GLU A 172 11.26 8.60 10.20
C GLU A 172 10.34 7.44 10.54
N TYR A 173 10.68 6.27 10.00
CA TYR A 173 9.94 5.04 10.22
C TYR A 173 9.98 4.62 11.69
N ALA A 174 11.12 4.78 12.37
CA ALA A 174 11.24 4.54 13.81
C ALA A 174 10.33 5.45 14.65
N ILE A 175 10.27 6.76 14.33
CA ILE A 175 9.36 7.69 15.00
C ILE A 175 7.90 7.34 14.72
N LEU A 176 7.57 6.99 13.48
CA LEU A 176 6.22 6.57 13.10
C LEU A 176 5.79 5.33 13.90
N GLN A 177 6.65 4.32 14.00
CA GLN A 177 6.39 3.12 14.80
C GLN A 177 6.12 3.45 16.26
N ARG A 178 6.87 4.39 16.85
CA ARG A 178 6.67 4.83 18.24
C ARG A 178 5.30 5.45 18.45
N LEU A 179 4.86 6.31 17.53
CA LEU A 179 3.54 6.95 17.59
C LEU A 179 2.41 5.94 17.38
N VAL A 180 2.53 5.08 16.37
CA VAL A 180 1.58 3.99 16.09
C VAL A 180 1.44 3.08 17.31
N ALA A 181 2.55 2.71 17.93
CA ALA A 181 2.53 1.86 19.12
C ALA A 181 1.80 2.50 20.31
N HIS A 182 1.83 3.83 20.43
CA HIS A 182 1.05 4.55 21.44
C HIS A 182 -0.46 4.52 21.17
N ILE A 183 -0.86 4.54 19.89
CA ILE A 183 -2.28 4.55 19.49
C ILE A 183 -2.93 3.16 19.60
N LEU A 184 -2.20 2.09 19.31
CA LEU A 184 -2.75 0.75 19.22
C LEU A 184 -3.23 0.21 20.59
N PRO A 185 -4.39 -0.48 20.65
CA PRO A 185 -4.99 -0.95 21.90
C PRO A 185 -4.28 -2.16 22.53
N PHE A 186 -3.23 -2.69 21.89
CA PHE A 186 -2.55 -3.92 22.29
C PHE A 186 -1.58 -3.75 23.46
N ARG A 187 -1.35 -2.52 23.94
CA ARG A 187 -0.58 -2.26 25.17
C ARG A 187 -1.38 -2.44 26.46
N THR A 188 -2.69 -2.60 26.36
CA THR A 188 -3.53 -2.92 27.52
C THR A 188 -3.29 -4.37 27.98
N ARG A 189 -3.58 -4.67 29.25
CA ARG A 189 -3.45 -6.04 29.77
C ARG A 189 -4.34 -7.02 29.00
N GLU A 190 -5.54 -6.58 28.65
CA GLU A 190 -6.50 -7.32 27.85
C GLU A 190 -5.98 -7.56 26.42
N GLY A 191 -5.39 -6.54 25.81
CA GLY A 191 -4.78 -6.62 24.49
C GLY A 191 -3.60 -7.61 24.46
N GLN A 192 -2.70 -7.53 25.43
CA GLN A 192 -1.57 -8.46 25.54
C GLN A 192 -2.03 -9.90 25.75
N ASN A 193 -3.00 -10.12 26.64
CA ASN A 193 -3.59 -11.45 26.86
C ASN A 193 -4.23 -12.03 25.59
N PHE A 194 -4.82 -11.21 24.73
CA PHE A 194 -5.32 -11.66 23.43
C PHE A 194 -4.18 -12.10 22.52
N ILE A 195 -3.20 -11.23 22.33
CA ILE A 195 -2.07 -11.42 21.43
C ILE A 195 -1.30 -12.70 21.80
N ASP A 196 -0.99 -12.88 23.08
CA ASP A 196 -0.29 -14.06 23.59
C ASP A 196 -1.08 -15.33 23.30
N ARG A 197 -2.39 -15.34 23.54
CA ARG A 197 -3.23 -16.52 23.23
C ARG A 197 -3.29 -16.78 21.73
N TYR A 198 -3.58 -15.75 20.93
CA TYR A 198 -3.78 -15.87 19.49
C TYR A 198 -2.52 -16.43 18.79
N TYR A 199 -1.34 -15.90 19.13
CA TYR A 199 -0.09 -16.34 18.52
C TYR A 199 0.49 -17.64 19.09
N ASN A 200 0.09 -18.06 20.30
CA ASN A 200 0.44 -19.37 20.85
C ASN A 200 -0.45 -20.49 20.30
N ILE A 201 -1.69 -20.17 19.87
CA ILE A 201 -2.62 -21.13 19.25
C ILE A 201 -2.27 -21.39 17.78
N LEU A 202 -1.79 -20.37 17.06
CA LEU A 202 -1.25 -20.54 15.71
C LEU A 202 0.01 -21.41 15.76
N ASP A 203 -0.10 -22.67 15.29
CA ASP A 203 1.01 -23.62 15.29
C ASP A 203 2.24 -23.02 14.56
N LYS A 204 3.44 -23.32 15.06
CA LYS A 204 4.69 -22.79 14.48
C LYS A 204 4.87 -23.22 13.02
N GLN A 205 4.31 -24.36 12.62
CA GLN A 205 4.31 -24.84 11.23
C GLN A 205 3.32 -24.07 10.34
N ASP A 206 2.14 -23.71 10.85
CA ASP A 206 1.14 -22.92 10.11
C ASP A 206 1.60 -21.48 9.88
N LYS A 207 2.30 -20.89 10.86
CA LYS A 207 2.91 -19.55 10.74
C LYS A 207 3.89 -19.44 9.57
N ALA A 208 4.82 -20.39 9.46
CA ALA A 208 5.88 -20.36 8.45
C ALA A 208 5.36 -20.69 7.04
N ALA A 209 4.31 -21.51 6.94
CA ALA A 209 3.75 -21.94 5.66
C ALA A 209 2.69 -20.98 5.09
N LEU A 210 1.92 -20.28 5.94
CA LEU A 210 0.81 -19.42 5.49
C LEU A 210 1.18 -17.94 5.45
N PHE A 211 2.10 -17.48 6.32
CA PHE A 211 2.44 -16.06 6.44
C PHE A 211 3.95 -15.83 6.61
N PRO A 212 4.77 -16.21 5.62
CA PRO A 212 6.19 -15.86 5.65
C PRO A 212 6.32 -14.32 5.78
N SER A 213 7.05 -13.88 6.80
CA SER A 213 7.34 -12.45 7.06
C SER A 213 6.17 -11.61 7.61
N ALA A 214 5.16 -12.22 8.24
CA ALA A 214 4.11 -11.47 8.94
C ALA A 214 4.61 -10.79 10.22
N TYR A 215 4.49 -9.46 10.28
CA TYR A 215 4.60 -8.73 11.54
C TYR A 215 3.49 -9.15 12.49
N ARG A 216 3.80 -9.22 13.79
CA ARG A 216 2.77 -9.44 14.79
C ARG A 216 1.89 -8.20 14.92
N LEU A 217 0.63 -8.38 15.29
CA LEU A 217 -0.32 -7.28 15.44
C LEU A 217 0.04 -6.32 16.58
N ASP A 218 0.75 -6.81 17.61
CA ASP A 218 1.31 -6.00 18.69
C ASP A 218 2.63 -5.31 18.30
N GLU A 219 3.23 -5.67 17.17
CA GLU A 219 4.33 -4.93 16.58
C GLU A 219 3.75 -3.77 15.78
N SER A 220 4.01 -2.53 16.22
CA SER A 220 3.58 -1.32 15.51
C SER A 220 4.11 -1.24 14.08
N VAL A 221 5.11 -2.05 13.74
CA VAL A 221 5.66 -2.22 12.39
C VAL A 221 4.57 -2.56 11.37
N GLY A 222 3.59 -3.41 11.69
CA GLY A 222 2.52 -3.75 10.74
C GLY A 222 1.70 -2.53 10.32
N ALA A 223 1.17 -1.78 11.30
CA ALA A 223 0.39 -0.58 11.02
C ALA A 223 1.25 0.57 10.46
N ALA A 224 2.51 0.72 10.90
CA ALA A 224 3.44 1.68 10.32
C ALA A 224 3.77 1.35 8.85
N ASN A 225 3.95 0.07 8.52
CA ASN A 225 4.15 -0.39 7.15
C ASN A 225 2.92 -0.17 6.28
N TYR A 226 1.71 -0.44 6.80
CA TYR A 226 0.47 -0.08 6.12
C TYR A 226 0.42 1.41 5.79
N ILE A 227 0.74 2.28 6.76
CA ILE A 227 0.79 3.73 6.57
C ILE A 227 1.75 4.07 5.43
N ASP A 228 2.97 3.53 5.44
CA ASP A 228 3.94 3.78 4.38
C ASP A 228 3.45 3.29 3.01
N CYS A 229 2.81 2.12 2.94
CA CYS A 229 2.26 1.59 1.70
C CYS A 229 1.15 2.46 1.12
N ILE A 230 0.20 2.93 1.93
CA ILE A 230 -0.87 3.82 1.42
C ILE A 230 -0.31 5.19 1.04
N LEU A 231 0.70 5.71 1.75
CA LEU A 231 1.35 6.97 1.42
C LEU A 231 2.24 6.85 0.17
N ALA A 232 2.73 5.66 -0.14
CA ALA A 232 3.39 5.41 -1.41
C ALA A 232 2.42 5.44 -2.59
N ARG A 233 1.11 5.22 -2.36
CA ARG A 233 0.13 4.93 -3.42
C ARG A 233 -1.18 5.74 -3.25
N GLU A 234 -2.17 5.20 -2.54
CA GLU A 234 -3.55 5.73 -2.44
C GLU A 234 -3.60 7.17 -1.91
N GLU A 235 -2.85 7.42 -0.84
CA GLU A 235 -2.86 8.63 -0.05
C GLU A 235 -1.54 9.40 -0.20
N ASN A 236 -0.91 9.31 -1.37
CA ASN A 236 0.38 9.96 -1.63
C ASN A 236 0.37 11.49 -1.43
N HIS A 237 -0.79 12.12 -1.58
CA HIS A 237 -0.97 13.54 -1.27
C HIS A 237 -0.71 13.89 0.20
N HIS A 238 -0.81 12.92 1.12
CA HIS A 238 -0.47 13.09 2.53
C HIS A 238 0.99 12.77 2.87
N LEU A 239 1.78 12.22 1.93
CA LEU A 239 3.17 11.85 2.23
C LEU A 239 3.99 13.06 2.68
N ILE A 240 3.77 14.22 2.06
CA ILE A 240 4.46 15.46 2.44
C ILE A 240 4.09 15.92 3.86
N ASP A 241 2.82 15.76 4.26
CA ASP A 241 2.36 16.08 5.62
C ASP A 241 3.11 15.22 6.63
N TYR A 242 3.25 13.92 6.36
CA TYR A 242 4.00 13.01 7.21
C TYR A 242 5.49 13.38 7.29
N LYS A 243 6.13 13.68 6.16
CA LYS A 243 7.55 14.09 6.12
C LYS A 243 7.80 15.34 6.97
N ILE A 244 6.95 16.37 6.81
CA ILE A 244 7.05 17.60 7.59
C ILE A 244 6.80 17.32 9.06
N CYS A 245 5.69 16.65 9.41
CA CYS A 245 5.30 16.46 10.80
C CYS A 245 6.24 15.52 11.57
N ILE A 246 6.76 14.46 10.94
CA ILE A 246 7.76 13.58 11.57
C ILE A 246 9.06 14.35 11.81
N SER A 247 9.47 15.23 10.89
CA SER A 247 10.61 16.12 11.10
C SER A 247 10.39 17.11 12.26
N GLU A 248 9.20 17.71 12.37
CA GLU A 248 8.84 18.59 13.50
C GLU A 248 8.84 17.83 14.82
N ILE A 249 8.28 16.61 14.85
CA ILE A 249 8.30 15.72 16.03
C ILE A 249 9.74 15.40 16.44
N ASN A 250 10.59 15.02 15.50
CA ASN A 250 12.01 14.76 15.74
C ASN A 250 12.70 15.98 16.38
N GLN A 251 12.46 17.18 15.85
CA GLN A 251 13.01 18.43 16.38
C GLN A 251 12.52 18.72 17.80
N VAL A 252 11.20 18.64 18.04
CA VAL A 252 10.60 18.87 19.36
C VAL A 252 11.16 17.89 20.40
N LEU A 253 11.28 16.62 20.04
CA LEU A 253 11.84 15.58 20.91
C LEU A 253 13.32 15.84 21.23
N ARG A 254 14.13 16.22 20.23
CA ARG A 254 15.55 16.58 20.45
C ARG A 254 15.73 17.84 21.28
N GLN A 255 14.80 18.81 21.20
CA GLN A 255 14.82 19.99 22.08
C GLN A 255 14.51 19.62 23.55
N ARG A 256 13.59 18.66 23.77
CA ARG A 256 13.23 18.19 25.13
C ARG A 256 14.31 17.33 25.75
N ASN A 257 14.97 16.49 24.94
CA ASN A 257 16.06 15.65 25.39
C ASN A 257 17.16 15.56 24.31
N PRO A 258 18.19 16.43 24.37
CA PRO A 258 19.25 16.47 23.37
C PRO A 258 20.19 15.26 23.37
N PHE A 259 20.18 14.45 24.44
CA PHE A 259 21.18 13.40 24.67
C PHE A 259 20.70 12.00 24.29
N ILE A 260 19.42 11.85 23.95
CA ILE A 260 18.80 10.56 23.59
C ILE A 260 18.19 10.70 22.21
N ASP A 261 18.43 9.73 21.34
CA ASP A 261 17.79 9.72 20.03
C ASP A 261 16.28 9.54 20.15
N PRO A 262 15.45 10.22 19.34
CA PRO A 262 14.00 10.19 19.49
C PRO A 262 13.38 8.80 19.49
N GLN A 263 13.94 7.83 18.79
CA GLN A 263 13.48 6.44 18.81
C GLN A 263 13.56 5.79 20.21
N ASP A 264 14.52 6.23 21.04
CA ASP A 264 14.86 5.67 22.35
C ASP A 264 14.29 6.48 23.52
N ILE A 265 13.63 7.61 23.24
CA ILE A 265 13.00 8.46 24.26
C ILE A 265 11.88 7.68 24.98
N SER A 266 11.61 8.06 26.23
CA SER A 266 10.61 7.42 27.07
C SER A 266 9.18 7.48 26.49
N VAL A 267 8.33 6.54 26.89
CA VAL A 267 6.93 6.47 26.42
C VAL A 267 6.13 7.66 26.92
N GLU A 268 6.43 8.15 28.12
CA GLU A 268 5.77 9.28 28.78
C GLU A 268 5.96 10.57 27.98
N MET A 269 7.16 10.80 27.44
CA MET A 269 7.44 11.98 26.63
C MET A 269 6.69 11.94 25.28
N TYR A 270 6.55 10.76 24.69
CA TYR A 270 5.71 10.57 23.50
C TYR A 270 4.22 10.76 23.82
N ALA A 271 3.74 10.28 24.97
CA ALA A 271 2.36 10.48 25.41
C ALA A 271 2.06 11.97 25.62
N GLN A 272 2.98 12.70 26.26
CA GLN A 272 2.84 14.15 26.43
C GLN A 272 2.80 14.88 25.08
N LEU A 273 3.73 14.58 24.17
CA LEU A 273 3.72 15.16 22.83
C LEU A 273 2.42 14.85 22.08
N TYR A 274 1.92 13.63 22.24
CA TYR A 274 0.68 13.18 21.63
C TYR A 274 -0.54 13.98 22.12
N ASP A 275 -0.63 14.23 23.43
CA ASP A 275 -1.69 15.06 24.03
C ASP A 275 -1.59 16.54 23.60
N GLU A 276 -0.37 17.06 23.49
CA GLU A 276 -0.12 18.43 23.00
C GLU A 276 -0.51 18.59 21.53
N MET A 277 -0.22 17.60 20.68
CA MET A 277 -0.69 17.56 19.28
C MET A 277 -2.22 17.53 19.23
N ALA A 278 -2.87 16.73 20.08
CA ALA A 278 -4.32 16.68 20.18
C ALA A 278 -4.93 18.04 20.61
N ALA A 279 -4.25 18.75 21.52
CA ALA A 279 -4.60 20.11 21.94
C ALA A 279 -4.20 21.20 20.92
N ASN A 280 -3.58 20.83 19.79
CA ASN A 280 -3.06 21.71 18.76
C ASN A 280 -2.01 22.72 19.26
N THR A 281 -1.40 22.48 20.42
CA THR A 281 -0.50 23.40 21.11
C THR A 281 0.75 22.62 21.53
N VAL A 282 1.78 22.65 20.70
CA VAL A 282 3.02 21.88 20.89
C VAL A 282 4.19 22.84 21.09
N PRO A 283 4.76 22.93 22.31
CA PRO A 283 5.97 23.71 22.54
C PRO A 283 7.13 23.23 21.65
N GLY A 284 7.73 24.17 20.92
CA GLY A 284 8.86 23.92 20.01
C GLY A 284 8.49 23.62 18.55
N TRP A 285 7.20 23.52 18.23
CA TRP A 285 6.70 23.26 16.87
C TRP A 285 6.75 24.50 15.97
N ASP A 286 7.22 24.35 14.73
CA ASP A 286 7.17 25.42 13.73
C ASP A 286 5.82 25.47 13.01
N TYR A 287 4.93 26.32 13.51
CA TYR A 287 3.60 26.54 12.94
C TYR A 287 3.61 27.21 11.56
N SER A 288 4.75 27.77 11.11
CA SER A 288 4.89 28.30 9.75
C SER A 288 5.10 27.18 8.73
N ARG A 289 5.71 26.07 9.15
CA ARG A 289 5.92 24.87 8.32
C ARG A 289 4.70 23.95 8.32
N TYR A 290 4.02 23.82 9.46
CA TYR A 290 2.78 23.05 9.56
C TYR A 290 1.85 23.65 10.61
N SER A 291 0.80 24.34 10.15
CA SER A 291 -0.02 25.21 10.99
C SER A 291 -0.96 24.50 11.96
N ARG A 292 -1.23 23.20 11.77
CA ARG A 292 -2.24 22.46 12.54
C ARG A 292 -1.76 21.07 12.98
N PRO A 293 -0.93 20.94 14.02
CA PRO A 293 -0.52 19.65 14.59
C PRO A 293 -1.68 18.67 14.83
N ARG A 294 -2.84 19.19 15.26
CA ARG A 294 -4.04 18.37 15.48
C ARG A 294 -4.53 17.67 14.22
N TYR A 295 -4.43 18.29 13.05
CA TYR A 295 -4.86 17.66 11.81
C TYR A 295 -3.99 16.44 11.48
N PHE A 296 -2.66 16.56 11.66
CA PHE A 296 -1.76 15.42 11.52
C PHE A 296 -2.06 14.31 12.54
N TRP A 297 -2.37 14.68 13.78
CA TRP A 297 -2.80 13.72 14.82
C TRP A 297 -4.07 12.96 14.42
N GLU A 298 -5.09 13.64 13.89
CA GLU A 298 -6.34 13.02 13.43
C GLU A 298 -6.06 12.06 12.25
N LEU A 299 -5.22 12.48 11.31
CA LEU A 299 -4.79 11.68 10.16
C LEU A 299 -4.01 10.43 10.58
N LEU A 300 -3.03 10.58 11.47
CA LEU A 300 -2.21 9.48 11.98
C LEU A 300 -3.06 8.44 12.71
N ARG A 301 -4.02 8.88 13.53
CA ARG A 301 -4.98 7.98 14.18
C ARG A 301 -5.81 7.21 13.17
N ARG A 302 -6.38 7.91 12.18
CA ARG A 302 -7.16 7.28 11.11
C ARG A 302 -6.36 6.16 10.47
N HIS A 303 -5.13 6.45 10.01
CA HIS A 303 -4.35 5.44 9.30
C HIS A 303 -3.87 4.31 10.20
N THR A 304 -3.56 4.59 11.47
CA THR A 304 -3.17 3.55 12.42
C THR A 304 -4.31 2.55 12.63
N PHE A 305 -5.54 3.03 12.88
CA PHE A 305 -6.71 2.15 13.03
C PHE A 305 -7.05 1.43 11.73
N THR A 306 -7.04 2.13 10.59
CA THR A 306 -7.28 1.48 9.29
C THR A 306 -6.23 0.41 9.01
N GLY A 307 -4.95 0.65 9.32
CA GLY A 307 -3.89 -0.34 9.14
C GLY A 307 -4.10 -1.59 9.97
N ALA A 308 -4.43 -1.43 11.26
CA ALA A 308 -4.62 -2.57 12.16
C ALA A 308 -5.86 -3.43 11.84
N PHE A 309 -6.88 -2.87 11.18
CA PHE A 309 -8.19 -3.53 11.01
C PHE A 309 -8.71 -3.60 9.57
N SER A 310 -7.95 -3.13 8.57
CA SER A 310 -8.28 -3.30 7.15
C SER A 310 -7.99 -4.72 6.66
N HIS A 311 -8.24 -4.95 5.37
CA HIS A 311 -7.97 -6.24 4.74
C HIS A 311 -6.47 -6.61 4.87
N PRO A 312 -6.13 -7.85 5.28
CA PRO A 312 -4.76 -8.32 5.45
C PRO A 312 -3.84 -8.07 4.24
N LYS A 313 -4.42 -8.07 3.03
CA LYS A 313 -3.71 -7.79 1.76
C LYS A 313 -2.99 -6.45 1.72
N TYR A 314 -3.38 -5.49 2.55
CA TYR A 314 -2.73 -4.18 2.66
C TYR A 314 -1.57 -4.14 3.69
N GLY A 315 -1.23 -5.28 4.31
CA GLY A 315 -0.01 -5.43 5.12
C GLY A 315 -0.10 -5.02 6.58
N GLY A 316 -1.16 -4.34 7.03
CA GLY A 316 -1.30 -3.92 8.44
C GLY A 316 -1.96 -4.94 9.38
N ASN A 317 -2.83 -5.79 8.85
CA ASN A 317 -3.61 -6.79 9.59
C ASN A 317 -3.22 -8.21 9.14
N ILE A 318 -1.92 -8.52 9.11
CA ILE A 318 -1.43 -9.78 8.55
C ILE A 318 -1.97 -10.96 9.36
N GLY A 319 -2.39 -12.02 8.67
CA GLY A 319 -3.02 -13.18 9.29
C GLY A 319 -4.42 -12.91 9.85
N ALA A 320 -5.01 -11.74 9.57
CA ALA A 320 -6.32 -11.34 10.09
C ALA A 320 -6.40 -11.25 11.63
N ALA A 321 -5.27 -11.02 12.30
CA ALA A 321 -5.19 -10.95 13.76
C ALA A 321 -6.07 -9.84 14.35
N GLY A 322 -6.12 -8.66 13.71
CA GLY A 322 -7.00 -7.55 14.10
C GLY A 322 -8.48 -7.92 13.94
N TRP A 323 -8.83 -8.71 12.93
CA TRP A 323 -10.19 -9.21 12.78
C TRP A 323 -10.55 -10.28 13.82
N ALA A 324 -9.61 -11.16 14.17
CA ALA A 324 -9.78 -12.09 15.27
C ALA A 324 -9.97 -11.36 16.61
N TYR A 325 -9.24 -10.28 16.85
CA TYR A 325 -9.42 -9.42 18.02
C TYR A 325 -10.85 -8.84 18.08
N LEU A 326 -11.34 -8.29 16.96
CA LEU A 326 -12.71 -7.78 16.88
C LEU A 326 -13.75 -8.91 17.09
N ALA A 327 -13.51 -10.09 16.52
CA ALA A 327 -14.40 -11.24 16.66
C ALA A 327 -14.54 -11.71 18.12
N GLU A 328 -13.46 -11.70 18.90
CA GLU A 328 -13.50 -12.03 20.33
C GLU A 328 -14.16 -10.92 21.17
N ARG A 329 -14.05 -9.67 20.74
CA ARG A 329 -14.59 -8.53 21.50
C ARG A 329 -16.08 -8.31 21.27
N TYR A 330 -16.54 -8.49 20.04
CA TYR A 330 -17.94 -8.28 19.65
C TYR A 330 -18.69 -9.60 19.71
N LEU A 331 -19.13 -9.96 20.91
CA LEU A 331 -19.94 -11.15 21.16
C LEU A 331 -21.38 -10.76 21.47
N ASP A 332 -22.33 -11.54 20.96
CA ASP A 332 -23.70 -11.52 21.42
C ASP A 332 -23.75 -11.93 22.90
N THR A 333 -24.45 -11.15 23.72
CA THR A 333 -24.44 -11.34 25.18
C THR A 333 -25.20 -12.59 25.61
N ALA A 334 -26.23 -13.01 24.86
CA ALA A 334 -27.08 -14.15 25.20
C ALA A 334 -26.47 -15.49 24.76
N THR A 335 -25.94 -15.54 23.53
CA THR A 335 -25.45 -16.76 22.90
C THR A 335 -23.93 -16.92 22.98
N ARG A 336 -23.20 -15.86 23.36
CA ARG A 336 -21.73 -15.80 23.35
C ARG A 336 -21.12 -16.07 21.97
N THR A 337 -21.91 -15.93 20.90
CA THR A 337 -21.44 -16.07 19.51
C THR A 337 -20.87 -14.75 19.00
N THR A 338 -19.92 -14.80 18.06
CA THR A 338 -19.34 -13.58 17.49
C THR A 338 -20.31 -12.87 16.55
N LEU A 339 -20.47 -11.56 16.74
CA LEU A 339 -21.20 -10.66 15.84
C LEU A 339 -20.32 -10.20 14.67
N PHE A 340 -19.00 -10.44 14.74
CA PHE A 340 -18.03 -10.09 13.71
C PHE A 340 -17.40 -11.36 13.12
N ASN A 341 -18.21 -12.15 12.41
CA ASN A 341 -17.74 -13.35 11.72
C ASN A 341 -17.11 -12.99 10.37
N TRP A 342 -15.86 -12.52 10.43
CA TRP A 342 -15.11 -12.09 9.25
C TRP A 342 -14.82 -13.24 8.27
N GLN A 343 -14.53 -14.45 8.75
CA GLN A 343 -14.13 -15.60 7.91
C GLN A 343 -15.13 -15.91 6.78
N ARG A 344 -16.42 -15.61 6.97
CA ARG A 344 -17.46 -15.79 5.94
C ARG A 344 -17.33 -14.84 4.75
N ALA A 345 -16.61 -13.74 4.88
CA ALA A 345 -16.50 -12.70 3.87
C ALA A 345 -15.20 -12.75 3.06
N ILE A 346 -14.22 -13.58 3.46
CA ILE A 346 -12.85 -13.56 2.92
C ILE A 346 -12.52 -14.87 2.21
N GLU A 347 -11.58 -14.78 1.28
CA GLU A 347 -11.07 -15.88 0.49
C GLU A 347 -10.23 -16.87 1.30
N SER A 348 -10.25 -18.13 0.89
CA SER A 348 -9.30 -19.14 1.39
C SER A 348 -7.85 -18.71 1.09
N PRO A 349 -6.88 -18.91 2.02
CA PRO A 349 -6.95 -19.69 3.25
C PRO A 349 -7.43 -18.90 4.50
N LEU A 350 -7.62 -17.59 4.41
CA LEU A 350 -8.01 -16.76 5.55
C LEU A 350 -9.49 -16.89 5.92
N GLY A 351 -10.34 -17.11 4.91
CA GLY A 351 -11.76 -17.32 5.08
C GLY A 351 -12.27 -18.50 4.27
N ILE A 352 -13.60 -18.57 4.15
CA ILE A 352 -14.32 -19.68 3.51
C ILE A 352 -15.12 -19.24 2.29
N ASN A 353 -15.12 -17.95 1.95
CA ASN A 353 -15.82 -17.45 0.77
C ASN A 353 -15.02 -17.82 -0.48
N LYS A 354 -15.59 -18.67 -1.33
CA LYS A 354 -14.94 -19.10 -2.57
C LYS A 354 -15.14 -18.13 -3.73
N ASP A 355 -16.14 -17.25 -3.63
CA ASP A 355 -16.53 -16.32 -4.69
C ASP A 355 -15.84 -14.96 -4.54
N TYR A 356 -15.36 -14.65 -3.33
CA TYR A 356 -14.54 -13.49 -3.08
C TYR A 356 -13.09 -13.84 -3.40
N HIS A 357 -12.45 -13.06 -4.28
CA HIS A 357 -11.05 -13.24 -4.63
C HIS A 357 -10.19 -12.01 -4.33
N GLY A 358 -10.78 -10.87 -3.95
CA GLY A 358 -10.00 -9.66 -3.61
C GLY A 358 -10.75 -8.38 -3.82
#